data_AF-D1CHT5-F1
#
_entry.id   AF-D1CHT5-F1
#
_cell.length_a   1.000
_cell.length_b   1.000
_cell.length_c   1.000
_cell.angle_alpha   90.00
_cell.angle_beta   90.00
_cell.angle_gamma   90.00
#
_symmetry.space_group_name_H-M   'P 1'
#
loop_
_entity.id
_entity.type
_entity.pdbx_description
1 polymer ?
#
loop_
_entity_poly.entity_id
_entity_poly.type
_entity_poly.pdbx_seq_one_letter_code
_entity_poly.pdbx_strand_id
1 'polypeptide(L)' 'MAATDVVCGMQIDEEQAEASGLTSEYGGQTYYFCSPGCKQTFDQNPEAYAAEQSGI' A
#
# COMPACT_ATOMS: atom_id res chain seq x y z
N MET A 1 -1.16 -13.38 -4.76
CA MET A 1 -1.38 -12.31 -5.76
C MET A 1 -0.40 -11.19 -5.40
N ALA A 2 -0.01 -10.34 -6.36
CA ALA A 2 1.00 -9.31 -6.11
C ALA A 2 0.33 -7.93 -6.11
N ALA A 3 0.54 -7.19 -5.04
CA ALA A 3 0.18 -5.80 -4.92
C ALA A 3 1.31 -4.91 -5.43
N THR A 4 0.98 -3.66 -5.71
CA THR A 4 1.98 -2.63 -5.99
C THR A 4 1.95 -1.61 -4.87
N ASP A 5 3.11 -1.38 -4.26
CA ASP A 5 3.28 -0.35 -3.24
C ASP A 5 3.06 1.02 -3.90
N VAL A 6 2.03 1.75 -3.49
CA VAL A 6 1.67 3.07 -4.04
C VAL A 6 2.68 4.17 -3.69
N VAL A 7 3.55 3.94 -2.72
CA VAL A 7 4.55 4.92 -2.29
C VAL A 7 5.84 4.80 -3.11
N CYS A 8 6.27 3.58 -3.44
CA CYS A 8 7.53 3.35 -4.15
C CYS A 8 7.38 2.68 -5.52
N GLY A 9 6.19 2.20 -5.90
CA GLY A 9 5.94 1.49 -7.15
C GLY A 9 6.51 0.06 -7.18
N MET A 10 6.93 -0.46 -6.03
CA MET A 10 7.52 -1.80 -5.95
C MET A 10 6.43 -2.87 -5.95
N GLN A 11 6.66 -3.94 -6.69
CA GLN A 11 5.79 -5.11 -6.65
C GLN A 11 6.05 -5.91 -5.36
N ILE A 12 4.98 -6.21 -4.64
CA ILE A 12 5.00 -6.87 -3.33
C ILE A 12 4.03 -8.03 -3.36
N ASP A 13 4.40 -9.13 -2.73
CA ASP A 13 3.47 -10.24 -2.52
C ASP A 13 2.47 -9.87 -1.43
N GLU A 14 1.17 -9.89 -1.76
CA GLU A 14 0.09 -9.57 -0.81
C GLU A 14 0.15 -10.46 0.41
N GLU A 15 0.36 -11.77 0.21
CA GLU A 15 0.49 -12.74 1.30
C GLU A 15 1.65 -12.40 2.24
N GLN A 16 2.78 -11.90 1.70
CA GLN A 16 3.91 -11.50 2.53
C GLN A 16 3.64 -10.20 3.28
N ALA A 17 3.00 -9.23 2.63
CA ALA A 17 2.63 -7.97 3.25
C ALA A 17 1.58 -8.19 4.36
N GLU A 18 0.57 -9.05 4.14
CA GLU A 18 -0.40 -9.46 5.17
C GLU A 18 0.27 -10.19 6.32
N ALA A 19 1.11 -11.18 6.02
CA ALA A 19 1.85 -11.92 7.05
C ALA A 19 2.78 -11.02 7.87
N SER A 20 3.31 -9.95 7.24
CA SER A 20 4.19 -8.98 7.90
C SER A 20 3.43 -7.82 8.57
N GLY A 21 2.10 -7.74 8.40
CA GLY A 21 1.31 -6.62 8.92
C GLY A 21 1.59 -5.28 8.24
N LEU A 22 2.13 -5.30 7.02
CA LEU A 22 2.43 -4.13 6.20
C LEU A 22 1.26 -3.78 5.28
N THR A 23 0.05 -3.78 5.85
CA THR A 23 -1.19 -3.43 5.14
C THR A 23 -1.89 -2.26 5.82
N SER A 24 -2.63 -1.46 5.06
CA SER A 24 -3.48 -0.38 5.59
C SER A 24 -4.80 -0.35 4.83
N GLU A 25 -5.91 -0.27 5.56
CA GLU A 25 -7.23 -0.07 4.95
C GLU A 25 -7.52 1.42 4.80
N TYR A 26 -7.89 1.83 3.57
CA TYR A 26 -8.31 3.20 3.28
C TYR A 26 -9.42 3.21 2.22
N GLY A 27 -10.50 3.94 2.46
CA GLY A 27 -11.61 4.04 1.51
C GLY A 27 -12.34 2.72 1.21
N GLY A 28 -12.20 1.71 2.08
CA GLY A 28 -12.75 0.36 1.85
C GLY A 28 -11.88 -0.53 0.95
N GLN A 29 -10.64 -0.12 0.66
CA GLN A 29 -9.62 -0.92 -0.03
C GLN A 29 -8.43 -1.19 0.90
N THR A 30 -7.88 -2.40 0.81
CA THR A 30 -6.65 -2.78 1.51
C THR A 30 -5.44 -2.46 0.62
N TYR A 31 -4.54 -1.65 1.14
CA TYR A 31 -3.26 -1.30 0.52
C TYR A 31 -2.13 -2.08 1.17
N TYR A 32 -1.14 -2.45 0.37
CA TYR A 32 0.00 -3.26 0.79
C TYR A 32 1.29 -2.45 0.60
N PHE A 33 2.24 -2.63 1.51
CA PHE A 33 3.50 -1.87 1.53
C PHE A 33 4.70 -2.81 1.65
N CYS A 34 5.79 -2.44 0.97
CA CYS A 34 7.04 -3.21 0.99
C CYS A 34 7.80 -3.05 2.31
N SER A 35 7.51 -1.97 3.04
CA SER A 35 8.22 -1.61 4.25
C SER A 35 7.33 -0.77 5.18
N PRO A 36 7.61 -0.77 6.49
CA PRO A 36 6.88 0.07 7.44
C PRO A 36 7.06 1.57 7.14
N GLY A 37 8.18 1.97 6.51
CA GLY A 37 8.38 3.34 6.04
C GLY A 37 7.38 3.74 4.95
N CYS A 38 7.11 2.85 3.99
CA CYS A 38 6.09 3.09 2.96
C CYS A 38 4.70 3.16 3.59
N LYS A 39 4.37 2.25 4.52
CA LYS A 39 3.11 2.32 5.28
C LYS A 39 2.97 3.66 6.01
N GLN A 40 4.01 4.15 6.68
CA GLN A 40 3.96 5.42 7.40
C GLN A 40 3.82 6.63 6.46
N THR A 41 4.48 6.61 5.31
CA THR A 41 4.32 7.64 4.28
C THR A 41 2.90 7.66 3.73
N PHE A 42 2.32 6.48 3.49
CA PHE A 42 0.93 6.34 3.12
C PHE A 42 0.00 6.87 4.20
N ASP A 43 0.21 6.49 5.47
CA ASP A 43 -0.63 6.93 6.60
C ASP A 43 -0.62 8.46 6.80
N GLN A 44 0.50 9.12 6.45
CA GLN A 44 0.61 10.58 6.47
C GLN A 44 -0.20 11.27 5.37
N ASN A 45 -0.32 10.66 4.18
CA ASN A 45 -1.06 11.23 3.04
C ASN A 45 -1.80 10.15 2.22
N PRO A 46 -2.75 9.42 2.82
CA PRO A 46 -3.33 8.25 2.19
C PRO A 46 -4.19 8.63 0.99
N GLU A 47 -4.80 9.81 0.99
CA GLU A 47 -5.60 10.33 -0.11
C GLU A 47 -4.77 10.53 -1.39
N ALA A 48 -3.54 11.04 -1.27
CA ALA A 48 -2.67 11.28 -2.41
C ALA A 48 -2.23 9.97 -3.08
N TYR A 49 -1.92 8.95 -2.27
CA TYR A 49 -1.47 7.64 -2.77
C TYR A 49 -2.64 6.72 -3.19
N ALA A 50 -3.79 6.81 -2.52
CA ALA A 50 -4.99 6.07 -2.90
C ALA A 50 -5.60 6.60 -4.21
N ALA A 51 -5.51 7.90 -4.47
CA ALA A 51 -5.92 8.49 -5.75
C ALA A 51 -5.04 8.03 -6.92
N GLU A 52 -3.74 7.85 -6.70
CA GLU A 52 -2.80 7.39 -7.74
C GLU A 52 -3.15 5.97 -8.25
N GLN A 53 -3.70 5.10 -7.38
CA GLN A 53 -4.07 3.74 -7.78
C GLN A 53 -5.42 3.63 -8.50
N SER A 54 -6.22 4.70 -8.51
CA SER A 54 -7.52 4.75 -9.19
C SER A 54 -7.46 5.48 -10.54
N GLY A 55 -6.27 5.88 -10.98
CA GLY A 55 -6.03 6.60 -12.23
C GLY A 55 -5.37 5.76 -13.34
N ILE A 56 -6.05 4.71 -13.84
CA ILE A 56 -5.87 4.19 -15.21
C ILE A 56 -7.13 3.46 -15.70
#